data_AF-A0A9D4UNL5-F1
#
_entry.id   AF-A0A9D4UNL5-F1
#
_cell.length_a   1.000
_cell.length_b   1.000
_cell.length_c   1.000
_cell.angle_alpha   90.00
_cell.angle_beta   90.00
_cell.angle_gamma   90.00
#
_symmetry.space_group_name_H-M   'P 1'
#
loop_
_entity.id
_entity.type
_entity.pdbx_description
1 polymer ?
#
loop_
_entity_poly.entity_id
_entity_poly.type
_entity_poly.pdbx_seq_one_letter_code
_entity_poly.pdbx_strand_id
1 'polypeptide(L)'
;MACSIYGTVFLKSVDTSGEEKSGEYIFGLLRQVICEVGPANVVQVCMDNASNCIVAGELVTNEWPSIFFTRCTCHCLDLLFEDIGKLSWVAPVLAKAIKIVAFVTRKPRVLAIFRGYSKKDLVRPAPTRFS
;
A
#
# COMPACT_ATOMS: atom_id res chain seq x y z
N MET A 1 -1.70 -6.89 8.96
CA MET A 1 -1.10 -8.24 8.79
C MET A 1 0.16 -8.29 9.64
N ALA A 2 0.50 -9.45 10.20
CA ALA A 2 1.77 -9.68 10.85
C ALA A 2 2.53 -10.77 10.08
N CYS A 3 3.85 -10.63 10.02
CA CYS A 3 4.72 -11.56 9.31
C CYS A 3 5.76 -12.13 10.26
N SER A 4 6.00 -13.43 10.15
CA SER A 4 7.05 -14.14 10.88
C SER A 4 7.70 -15.17 9.95
N ILE A 5 8.72 -15.88 10.44
CA ILE A 5 9.34 -17.00 9.71
C ILE A 5 8.37 -18.14 9.39
N TYR A 6 7.24 -18.22 10.11
CA TYR A 6 6.20 -19.24 9.90
C TYR A 6 5.13 -18.80 8.90
N GLY A 7 5.23 -17.58 8.38
CA GLY A 7 4.31 -17.02 7.39
C GLY A 7 3.63 -15.74 7.85
N THR A 8 2.65 -15.32 7.05
CA THR A 8 1.88 -14.08 7.26
C THR A 8 0.48 -14.42 7.72
N VAL A 9 0.01 -13.70 8.75
CA VAL A 9 -1.35 -13.83 9.27
C VAL A 9 -2.04 -12.47 9.32
N PHE A 10 -3.35 -12.50 9.11
CA PHE A 10 -4.19 -11.35 9.41
C PHE A 10 -4.54 -11.39 10.90
N LEU A 11 -4.10 -10.37 11.66
CA LEU A 11 -4.37 -10.31 13.10
C LEU A 11 -5.71 -9.65 13.41
N LYS A 12 -5.95 -8.44 12.88
CA LYS A 12 -7.10 -7.61 13.25
C LYS A 12 -7.43 -6.59 12.18
N SER A 13 -8.72 -6.27 12.04
CA SER A 13 -9.24 -5.05 11.42
C SER A 13 -10.13 -4.33 12.43
N VAL A 14 -10.14 -3.01 12.34
CA VAL A 14 -11.00 -2.15 13.13
C VAL A 14 -11.77 -1.27 12.15
N ASP A 15 -13.09 -1.20 12.29
CA ASP A 15 -13.87 -0.20 11.59
C ASP A 15 -13.59 1.17 12.23
N THR A 16 -13.21 2.13 11.40
CA THR A 16 -12.82 3.49 11.81
C THR A 16 -13.73 4.53 11.16
N SER A 17 -14.91 4.11 10.71
CA SER A 17 -15.92 4.98 10.12
C SER A 17 -16.41 5.99 11.16
N GLY A 18 -16.43 7.28 10.81
CA GLY A 18 -16.81 8.37 11.73
C GLY A 18 -15.69 8.89 12.64
N GLU A 19 -14.55 8.19 12.71
CA GLU A 19 -13.42 8.59 13.56
C GLU A 19 -12.41 9.45 12.80
N GLU A 20 -11.89 10.48 13.50
CA GLU A 20 -10.72 11.23 13.05
C GLU A 20 -9.47 10.35 13.20
N LYS A 21 -8.79 10.09 12.09
CA LYS A 21 -7.64 9.19 12.03
C LYS A 21 -6.36 9.93 12.39
N SER A 22 -6.32 10.55 13.56
CA SER A 22 -5.10 11.20 14.08
C SER A 22 -3.98 10.19 14.33
N GLY A 23 -2.76 10.68 14.48
CA GLY A 23 -1.62 9.80 14.81
C GLY A 23 -1.80 9.10 16.16
N GLU A 24 -2.35 9.79 17.15
CA GLU A 24 -2.65 9.26 18.48
C GLU A 24 -3.73 8.17 18.42
N TYR A 25 -4.77 8.37 17.59
CA TYR A 25 -5.81 7.38 17.39
C TYR A 25 -5.23 6.10 16.79
N ILE A 26 -4.45 6.23 15.71
CA ILE A 26 -3.78 5.09 15.06
C ILE A 26 -2.83 4.38 16.02
N PHE A 27 -2.04 5.16 16.79
CA PHE A 27 -1.16 4.64 17.82
C PHE A 27 -1.93 3.86 18.88
N GLY A 28 -3.07 4.36 19.36
CA GLY A 28 -3.91 3.66 20.33
C GLY A 28 -4.38 2.29 19.82
N LEU A 29 -4.76 2.19 18.54
CA LEU A 29 -5.14 0.91 17.92
C LEU A 29 -3.93 -0.04 17.81
N LEU A 30 -2.77 0.46 17.40
CA LEU A 30 -1.55 -0.34 17.29
C LEU A 30 -1.06 -0.82 18.66
N ARG A 31 -1.13 0.05 19.66
CA ARG A 31 -0.72 -0.25 21.03
C ARG A 31 -1.45 -1.45 21.59
N GLN A 32 -2.76 -1.55 21.35
CA GLN A 32 -3.56 -2.72 21.74
C GLN A 32 -3.02 -4.00 21.10
N VAL A 33 -2.72 -3.98 19.80
CA VAL A 33 -2.21 -5.15 19.07
C VAL A 33 -0.81 -5.53 19.51
N ILE A 34 0.08 -4.54 19.74
CA ILE A 34 1.45 -4.78 20.21
C ILE A 34 1.44 -5.38 21.62
N CYS A 35 0.58 -4.89 22.51
CA CYS A 35 0.41 -5.46 23.85
C CYS A 35 -0.16 -6.89 23.80
N GLU A 36 -1.10 -7.17 22.90
CA GLU A 36 -1.68 -8.51 22.71
C GLU A 36 -0.65 -9.52 22.19
N VAL A 37 0.16 -9.13 21.21
CA VAL A 37 1.26 -9.95 20.67
C VAL A 37 2.44 -10.06 21.66
N GLY A 38 2.58 -9.06 22.53
CA GLY A 38 3.73 -8.88 23.42
C GLY A 38 4.82 -8.04 22.75
N PRO A 39 5.22 -6.88 23.33
CA PRO A 39 6.21 -5.99 22.72
C PRO A 39 7.55 -6.67 22.39
N ALA A 40 7.97 -7.64 23.19
CA ALA A 40 9.20 -8.41 22.95
C ALA A 40 9.16 -9.29 21.69
N ASN A 41 7.96 -9.58 21.18
CA ASN A 41 7.75 -10.38 19.96
C ASN A 41 7.58 -9.51 18.71
N VAL A 42 7.60 -8.18 18.85
CA VAL A 42 7.43 -7.23 17.75
C VAL A 42 8.79 -6.59 17.46
N VAL A 43 9.24 -6.71 16.22
CA VAL A 43 10.50 -6.09 15.76
C VAL A 43 10.24 -4.78 15.03
N GLN A 44 9.19 -4.74 14.22
CA GLN A 44 8.94 -3.63 13.29
C GLN A 44 7.45 -3.40 13.06
N VAL A 45 7.08 -2.13 12.94
CA VAL A 45 5.79 -1.69 12.45
C VAL A 45 5.98 -0.96 11.12
N CYS A 46 5.29 -1.45 10.09
CA CYS A 46 5.28 -0.84 8.76
C CYS A 46 3.92 -0.16 8.51
N MET A 47 3.91 1.15 8.27
CA MET A 47 2.71 1.91 7.92
C MET A 47 2.92 2.75 6.67
N ASP A 48 1.86 3.33 6.12
CA ASP A 48 1.98 4.26 4.99
C ASP A 48 2.78 5.53 5.34
N ASN A 49 2.99 6.38 4.34
CA ASN A 49 3.79 7.60 4.46
C ASN A 49 2.94 8.85 4.82
N ALA A 50 1.66 8.69 5.14
CA ALA A 50 0.82 9.82 5.54
C ALA A 50 1.29 10.39 6.89
N SER A 51 1.05 11.69 7.09
CA SER A 51 1.54 12.42 8.27
C SER A 51 1.07 11.82 9.59
N ASN A 52 -0.19 11.38 9.66
CA ASN A 52 -0.76 10.71 10.83
C ASN A 52 -0.08 9.35 11.12
N CYS A 53 0.27 8.57 10.09
CA CYS A 53 1.03 7.33 10.26
C CYS A 53 2.46 7.58 10.74
N ILE A 54 3.10 8.67 10.29
CA ILE A 54 4.42 9.07 10.78
C ILE A 54 4.36 9.37 12.28
N VAL A 55 3.41 10.21 12.71
CA VAL A 55 3.20 10.53 14.13
C VAL A 55 2.94 9.26 14.96
N ALA A 56 2.06 8.37 14.48
CA ALA A 56 1.80 7.10 15.16
C ALA A 56 3.06 6.23 15.30
N GLY A 57 3.90 6.19 14.27
CA GLY A 57 5.14 5.41 14.26
C GLY A 57 6.20 5.98 15.20
N GLU A 58 6.30 7.30 15.30
CA GLU A 58 7.13 7.98 16.29
C GLU A 58 6.68 7.65 17.71
N LEU A 59 5.36 7.67 17.98
CA LEU A 59 4.81 7.28 19.28
C LEU A 59 5.11 5.82 19.64
N VAL A 60 5.02 4.88 18.68
CA VAL A 60 5.44 3.48 18.89
C VAL A 60 6.91 3.39 19.27
N THR A 61 7.78 4.09 18.55
CA THR A 61 9.23 4.06 18.80
C THR A 61 9.57 4.68 20.16
N ASN A 62 8.82 5.71 20.58
CA ASN A 62 8.98 6.34 21.89
C ASN A 62 8.52 5.44 23.04
N GLU A 63 7.39 4.72 22.90
CA GLU A 63 6.90 3.79 23.93
C GLU A 63 7.77 2.52 24.00
N TRP A 64 8.22 2.02 22.85
CA TRP A 64 9.06 0.83 22.75
C TRP A 64 10.28 1.10 21.86
N PRO A 65 11.40 1.59 22.44
CA PRO A 65 12.61 1.91 21.69
C PRO A 65 13.23 0.74 20.90
N SER A 66 12.86 -0.51 21.23
CA SER A 66 13.28 -1.71 20.51
C SER A 66 12.45 -2.03 19.26
N ILE A 67 11.29 -1.37 19.07
CA ILE A 67 10.40 -1.57 17.93
C ILE A 67 10.69 -0.49 16.89
N PHE A 68 11.07 -0.91 15.68
CA PHE A 68 11.35 0.02 14.59
C PHE A 68 10.07 0.43 13.86
N PHE A 69 9.89 1.72 13.64
CA PHE A 69 8.93 2.21 12.65
C PHE A 69 9.58 2.32 11.27
N THR A 70 8.89 1.85 10.23
CA THR A 70 9.32 2.05 8.84
C THR A 70 8.15 2.43 7.95
N ARG A 71 8.42 3.38 7.05
CA ARG A 71 7.44 3.85 6.07
C ARG A 71 7.30 2.86 4.93
N CYS A 72 6.09 2.73 4.41
CA CYS A 72 5.75 1.81 3.35
C CYS A 72 6.45 2.22 2.05
N THR A 73 7.36 1.37 1.57
CA THR A 73 8.08 1.58 0.31
C THR A 73 7.14 1.63 -0.89
N CYS A 74 5.99 0.96 -0.83
CA CYS A 74 5.02 0.97 -1.92
C CYS A 74 4.56 2.39 -2.26
N HIS A 75 4.36 3.25 -1.27
CA HIS A 75 3.94 4.63 -1.52
C HIS A 75 5.08 5.46 -2.12
N CYS A 76 6.32 5.27 -1.66
CA CYS A 76 7.47 5.94 -2.28
C CYS A 76 7.66 5.52 -3.75
N LEU A 77 7.44 4.25 -4.06
CA LEU A 77 7.49 3.75 -5.44
C LEU A 77 6.35 4.30 -6.29
N ASP A 78 5.15 4.42 -5.72
CA ASP A 78 4.00 5.00 -6.41
C ASP A 78 4.26 6.46 -6.82
N LEU A 79 4.72 7.29 -5.88
CA LEU A 79 5.11 8.68 -6.16
C LEU A 79 6.24 8.77 -7.20
N LEU A 80 7.26 7.91 -7.09
CA LEU A 80 8.34 7.86 -8.07
C LEU A 80 7.81 7.53 -9.47
N PHE A 81 6.90 6.56 -9.59
CA PHE A 81 6.32 6.19 -10.87
C PHE A 81 5.40 7.27 -11.43
N GLU A 82 4.69 8.01 -10.58
CA GLU A 82 3.90 9.17 -10.98
C GLU A 82 4.79 10.25 -11.59
N ASP A 83 5.91 10.57 -10.96
CA ASP A 83 6.89 11.55 -11.46
C ASP A 83 7.54 11.10 -12.77
N ILE A 84 7.89 9.81 -12.89
CA ILE A 84 8.35 9.23 -14.16
C ILE A 84 7.26 9.36 -15.24
N GLY A 85 6.00 9.11 -14.89
CA GLY A 85 4.85 9.23 -15.79
C GLY A 85 4.63 10.65 -16.32
N LYS A 86 5.03 11.67 -15.54
CA LYS A 86 4.93 13.10 -15.89
C LYS A 86 6.07 13.59 -16.81
N LEU A 87 7.14 12.82 -16.98
CA LEU A 87 8.24 13.20 -17.88
C LEU A 87 7.72 13.41 -19.30
N SER A 88 8.17 14.49 -19.96
CA SER A 88 7.64 14.95 -21.25
C SER A 88 7.66 13.89 -22.36
N TRP A 89 8.64 12.99 -22.34
CA TRP A 89 8.77 11.89 -23.30
C TRP A 89 8.00 10.62 -22.89
N VAL A 90 7.72 10.44 -21.59
CA VAL A 90 6.97 9.28 -21.05
C VAL A 90 5.48 9.52 -21.14
N ALA A 91 5.00 10.68 -20.72
CA ALA A 91 3.59 11.05 -20.66
C ALA A 91 2.79 10.71 -21.94
N PRO A 92 3.25 11.06 -23.16
CA PRO A 92 2.50 10.72 -24.38
C PRO A 92 2.47 9.21 -24.68
N VAL A 93 3.52 8.48 -24.31
CA VAL A 93 3.59 7.01 -24.49
C VAL A 93 2.66 6.33 -23.50
N LEU A 94 2.70 6.74 -22.24
CA LEU A 94 1.84 6.24 -21.17
C LEU A 94 0.36 6.47 -21.50
N ALA A 95 -0.01 7.66 -21.98
CA ALA A 95 -1.38 7.97 -22.38
C ALA A 95 -1.89 7.06 -23.51
N LYS A 96 -1.05 6.72 -24.49
CA LYS A 96 -1.40 5.76 -25.55
C LYS A 96 -1.54 4.34 -25.01
N ALA A 97 -0.61 3.91 -24.16
CA ALA A 97 -0.64 2.58 -23.55
C ALA A 97 -1.91 2.38 -22.71
N ILE A 98 -2.29 3.36 -21.88
CA ILE A 98 -3.53 3.32 -21.09
C ILE A 98 -4.76 3.15 -21.98
N LYS A 99 -4.83 3.86 -23.12
CA LYS A 99 -5.94 3.74 -24.08
C LYS A 99 -6.02 2.33 -24.69
N ILE A 100 -4.88 1.74 -25.05
CA ILE A 100 -4.80 0.38 -25.61
C ILE A 100 -5.24 -0.65 -24.56
N VAL A 101 -4.69 -0.55 -23.34
CA VAL A 101 -5.05 -1.43 -22.21
C VAL A 101 -6.55 -1.34 -21.95
N ALA A 102 -7.10 -0.14 -21.88
CA ALA A 102 -8.54 0.07 -21.68
C ALA A 102 -9.38 -0.54 -22.80
N PHE A 103 -8.97 -0.40 -24.06
CA PHE A 103 -9.69 -0.99 -25.20
C PHE A 103 -9.70 -2.51 -25.14
N VAL A 104 -8.55 -3.14 -24.92
CA VAL A 104 -8.41 -4.61 -24.87
C VAL A 104 -9.20 -5.18 -23.70
N THR A 105 -9.02 -4.62 -22.52
CA THR A 105 -9.59 -5.18 -21.28
C THR A 105 -11.06 -4.85 -21.06
N ARG A 106 -11.65 -3.84 -21.74
CA ARG A 106 -13.10 -3.50 -21.60
C ARG A 106 -14.00 -4.39 -22.43
N LYS A 107 -13.48 -5.01 -23.50
CA LYS A 107 -14.28 -5.81 -24.43
C LYS A 107 -13.94 -7.30 -24.25
N PRO A 108 -14.85 -8.13 -23.71
CA PRO A 108 -14.55 -9.55 -23.45
C PRO A 108 -14.01 -10.31 -24.66
N ARG A 109 -14.57 -10.05 -25.86
CA ARG A 109 -14.11 -10.66 -27.12
C ARG A 109 -12.68 -10.25 -27.47
N VAL A 110 -12.31 -8.98 -27.31
CA VAL A 110 -10.96 -8.49 -27.61
C VAL A 110 -9.96 -9.02 -26.59
N LEU A 111 -10.33 -9.06 -25.31
CA LEU A 111 -9.52 -9.67 -24.25
C LEU A 111 -9.27 -11.17 -24.51
N ALA A 112 -10.29 -11.91 -24.94
CA ALA A 112 -10.15 -13.32 -25.30
C ALA A 112 -9.17 -13.52 -26.46
N ILE A 113 -9.26 -12.67 -27.51
CA ILE A 113 -8.28 -12.68 -28.61
C ILE A 113 -6.87 -12.39 -28.07
N PHE A 114 -6.69 -11.33 -27.28
CA PHE A 114 -5.39 -10.99 -26.71
C PHE A 114 -4.78 -12.15 -25.91
N ARG A 115 -5.56 -12.82 -25.06
CA ARG A 115 -5.12 -13.98 -24.27
C ARG A 115 -4.80 -15.20 -25.14
N GLY A 116 -5.37 -15.31 -26.34
CA GLY A 116 -4.99 -16.33 -27.32
C GLY A 116 -3.60 -16.12 -27.92
N TYR A 117 -3.13 -14.87 -28.00
CA TYR A 117 -1.83 -14.51 -28.61
C TYR A 117 -0.74 -14.14 -27.59
N SER A 118 -1.11 -13.88 -26.33
CA SER A 118 -0.19 -13.44 -25.27
C SER A 118 -0.21 -14.39 -24.09
N LYS A 119 0.98 -14.77 -23.60
CA LYS A 119 1.16 -15.47 -22.31
C LYS A 119 1.07 -14.54 -21.10
N LYS A 120 1.02 -13.22 -21.33
CA LYS A 120 0.89 -12.17 -20.31
C LYS A 120 -0.52 -11.62 -20.29
N ASP A 121 -0.96 -11.10 -19.16
CA ASP A 121 -2.23 -10.38 -19.05
C ASP A 121 -2.02 -8.86 -19.00
N LEU A 122 -3.03 -8.11 -19.45
CA LEU A 122 -3.04 -6.65 -19.31
C LEU A 122 -3.80 -6.29 -18.04
N VAL A 123 -3.05 -5.92 -17.02
CA VAL A 123 -3.62 -5.43 -15.77
C VAL A 123 -3.95 -3.96 -15.95
N ARG A 124 -5.20 -3.58 -15.68
CA ARG A 124 -5.51 -2.16 -15.55
C ARG A 124 -4.84 -1.66 -14.28
N PRO A 125 -4.16 -0.51 -14.31
CA PRO A 125 -3.92 0.24 -13.08
C PRO A 125 -5.28 0.41 -12.41
N ALA A 126 -5.47 -0.23 -11.25
CA ALA A 126 -6.59 0.12 -10.40
C ALA A 126 -6.36 1.57 -9.94
N PRO A 127 -7.40 2.40 -9.78
CA PRO A 127 -7.24 3.61 -9.00
C PRO A 127 -6.65 3.18 -7.66
N THR A 128 -5.41 3.56 -7.40
CA THR A 128 -4.82 3.30 -6.10
C THR A 128 -5.45 4.31 -5.15
N ARG A 129 -5.55 4.00 -3.86
CA ARG A 129 -5.96 5.01 -2.87
C ARG A 129 -5.00 6.21 -2.79
N PHE A 130 -3.87 6.13 -3.48
CA PHE A 130 -2.80 7.10 -3.49
C PHE A 130 -2.83 8.02 -4.74
N SER A 131 -3.73 7.75 -5.72
CA SER A 131 -3.84 8.46 -7.00
C SER A 131 -5.29 8.77 -7.40
#